data_AF-A0A934SA86-F1
#
_entry.id   AF-A0A934SA86-F1
#
_cell.length_a   1.000
_cell.length_b   1.000
_cell.length_c   1.000
_cell.angle_alpha   90.00
_cell.angle_beta   90.00
_cell.angle_gamma   90.00
#
_symmetry.space_group_name_H-M   'P 1'
#
loop_
_entity.id
_entity.type
_entity.pdbx_description
1 polymer ?
#
loop_
_entity_poly.entity_id
_entity_poly.type
_entity_poly.pdbx_seq_one_letter_code
_entity_poly.pdbx_strand_id
1 'polypeptide(L)'
;MTEEIHYLVRQSAANDGLIYPSELDQKEYYGFGSFYLMGAEDADPAEEYTFRAVLGEELIVTTAERFRDEKYFFSVQMKKVGRFIFYAQAMPKKYPYSGQLSSLQGMYAFRRMRSWKPAALDVACREHGFYFVGASPMNT
;
A
#
# COMPACT_ATOMS: atom_id res chain seq x y z
N MET A 1 -8.43 11.22 10.93
CA MET A 1 -7.59 10.01 10.72
C MET A 1 -6.95 10.18 9.37
N THR A 2 -5.62 10.06 9.28
CA THR A 2 -4.93 10.13 7.99
C THR A 2 -5.10 8.78 7.29
N GLU A 3 -5.55 8.79 6.04
CA GLU A 3 -5.71 7.56 5.25
C GLU A 3 -4.33 6.96 4.95
N GLU A 4 -4.23 5.63 5.00
CA GLU A 4 -2.97 4.91 4.86
C GLU A 4 -2.99 4.00 3.62
N ILE A 5 -1.82 3.81 3.02
CA ILE A 5 -1.61 2.78 1.98
C ILE A 5 -1.23 1.46 2.64
N HIS A 6 -2.02 0.43 2.34
CA HIS A 6 -1.93 -0.88 3.01
C HIS A 6 -1.19 -1.91 2.15
N TYR A 7 -0.22 -2.64 2.71
CA TYR A 7 0.38 -3.81 2.05
C TYR A 7 -0.41 -5.05 2.41
N LEU A 8 -1.23 -5.50 1.47
CA LEU A 8 -2.12 -6.64 1.66
C LEU A 8 -1.81 -7.74 0.67
N VAL A 9 -2.21 -8.95 1.04
CA VAL A 9 -2.06 -10.18 0.28
C VAL A 9 -3.40 -10.88 0.17
N ARG A 10 -3.57 -11.71 -0.87
CA ARG A 10 -4.80 -12.48 -1.07
C ARG A 10 -4.81 -13.69 -0.15
N GLN A 11 -5.96 -13.95 0.48
CA GLN A 11 -6.16 -15.17 1.27
C GLN A 11 -6.17 -16.40 0.36
N SER A 12 -5.57 -17.51 0.82
CA SER A 12 -5.54 -18.82 0.15
C SER A 12 -6.90 -19.51 0.12
N ALA A 13 -7.68 -19.35 1.19
CA ALA A 13 -8.99 -19.97 1.37
C ALA A 13 -10.02 -19.44 0.36
N ALA A 14 -11.17 -20.11 0.24
CA ALA A 14 -12.24 -19.83 -0.73
C ALA A 14 -12.80 -18.38 -0.75
N ASN A 15 -12.33 -17.51 0.15
CA ASN A 15 -12.67 -16.10 0.20
C ASN A 15 -11.68 -15.30 -0.65
N ASP A 16 -12.22 -14.48 -1.55
CA ASP A 16 -11.45 -13.51 -2.34
C ASP A 16 -10.94 -12.31 -1.51
N GLY A 17 -10.77 -12.47 -0.20
CA GLY A 17 -10.36 -11.40 0.72
C GLY A 17 -8.90 -10.99 0.59
N LEU A 18 -8.61 -9.76 1.03
CA LEU A 18 -7.26 -9.27 1.26
C LEU A 18 -6.98 -9.17 2.77
N ILE A 19 -5.78 -9.52 3.18
CA ILE A 19 -5.36 -9.58 4.59
C ILE A 19 -3.92 -9.08 4.72
N TYR A 20 -3.49 -8.64 5.91
CA TYR A 20 -2.08 -8.36 6.12
C TYR A 20 -1.24 -9.64 6.17
N PRO A 21 -0.01 -9.62 5.64
CA PRO A 21 0.89 -10.77 5.74
C PRO A 21 1.14 -11.23 7.19
N SER A 22 1.19 -10.31 8.15
CA SER A 22 1.41 -10.60 9.57
C SER A 22 0.24 -11.33 10.26
N GLU A 23 -0.94 -11.34 9.63
CA GLU A 23 -2.13 -12.01 10.15
C GLU A 23 -2.33 -13.39 9.51
N LEU A 24 -1.42 -13.81 8.64
CA LEU A 24 -1.43 -15.15 8.07
C LEU A 24 -0.72 -16.13 8.99
N ASP A 25 -1.33 -17.30 9.19
CA ASP A 25 -0.61 -18.48 9.63
C ASP A 25 0.43 -18.82 8.56
N GLN A 26 1.69 -18.98 8.96
CA GLN A 26 2.88 -19.08 8.08
C GLN A 26 2.86 -20.25 7.06
N LYS A 27 1.77 -21.01 6.97
CA LYS A 27 1.63 -22.23 6.14
C LYS A 27 0.87 -22.04 4.83
N GLU A 28 0.09 -20.97 4.65
CA GLU A 28 -0.81 -20.83 3.49
C GLU A 28 -0.64 -19.52 2.71
N TYR A 29 0.59 -19.21 2.29
CA TYR A 29 0.85 -18.00 1.52
C TYR A 29 0.99 -18.24 0.02
N TYR A 30 0.15 -17.60 -0.79
CA TYR A 30 0.28 -17.56 -2.25
C TYR A 30 0.25 -16.11 -2.76
N GLY A 31 1.43 -15.54 -3.02
CA GLY A 31 1.52 -14.35 -3.88
C GLY A 31 2.65 -13.38 -3.56
N PHE A 32 2.77 -12.33 -4.35
CA PHE A 32 3.50 -11.13 -3.98
C PHE A 32 2.44 -10.13 -3.47
N GLY A 33 2.58 -9.66 -2.23
CA GLY A 33 1.68 -8.63 -1.70
C GLY A 33 1.72 -7.36 -2.52
N SER A 34 0.75 -6.48 -2.30
CA SER A 34 0.64 -5.23 -3.03
C SER A 34 0.07 -4.12 -2.17
N PHE A 35 0.32 -2.89 -2.61
CA PHE A 35 -0.15 -1.69 -1.95
C PHE A 35 -1.57 -1.36 -2.42
N TYR A 36 -2.47 -1.08 -1.47
CA TYR A 36 -3.88 -0.80 -1.73
C TYR A 36 -4.35 0.43 -0.97
N LEU A 37 -5.31 1.12 -1.58
CA LEU A 37 -6.15 2.10 -0.89
C LEU A 37 -7.37 1.37 -0.36
N MET A 38 -7.63 1.51 0.93
CA MET A 38 -8.76 0.91 1.65
C MET A 38 -9.81 1.98 1.93
N GLY A 39 -11.09 1.64 1.80
CA GLY A 39 -12.18 2.57 2.08
C GLY A 39 -13.55 1.89 2.04
N ALA A 40 -14.60 2.69 2.15
CA ALA A 40 -15.97 2.26 1.90
C ALA A 40 -16.13 1.74 0.46
N GLU A 41 -17.23 1.07 0.18
CA GLU A 41 -17.47 0.49 -1.15
C GLU A 41 -17.40 1.57 -2.24
N ASP A 42 -18.02 2.73 -2.05
CA ASP A 42 -18.07 3.85 -2.99
C ASP A 42 -16.96 4.89 -2.77
N ALA A 43 -15.92 4.55 -2.02
CA ALA A 43 -14.82 5.47 -1.71
C ALA A 43 -14.08 5.97 -2.96
N ASP A 44 -13.67 7.23 -2.89
CA ASP A 44 -12.85 7.92 -3.87
C ASP A 44 -11.45 8.21 -3.31
N PRO A 45 -10.40 8.30 -4.15
CA PRO A 45 -9.08 8.65 -3.67
C PRO A 45 -9.02 10.06 -3.05
N ALA A 46 -8.49 10.14 -1.83
CA ALA A 46 -8.17 11.37 -1.11
C ALA A 46 -7.05 12.18 -1.80
N GLU A 47 -6.73 13.32 -1.20
CA GLU A 47 -5.65 14.21 -1.67
C GLU A 47 -4.27 13.74 -1.25
N GLU A 48 -4.18 13.07 -0.11
CA GLU A 48 -2.94 12.59 0.46
C GLU A 48 -3.13 11.26 1.19
N TYR A 49 -2.04 10.49 1.24
CA TYR A 49 -1.97 9.21 1.94
C TYR A 49 -0.68 9.09 2.72
N THR A 50 -0.75 8.41 3.87
CA THR A 50 0.44 7.97 4.58
C THR A 50 1.06 6.76 3.88
N PHE A 51 2.36 6.81 3.67
CA PHE A 51 3.18 5.72 3.16
C PHE A 51 4.29 5.43 4.17
N ARG A 52 4.46 4.16 4.57
CA ARG A 52 5.61 3.74 5.37
C ARG A 52 6.74 3.26 4.46
N ALA A 53 7.99 3.45 4.87
CA ALA A 53 9.15 2.97 4.14
C ALA A 53 10.28 2.64 5.11
N VAL A 54 11.21 1.80 4.69
CA VAL A 54 12.45 1.51 5.42
C VAL A 54 13.61 2.14 4.67
N LEU A 55 14.53 2.78 5.39
CA LEU A 55 15.80 3.29 4.86
C LEU A 55 16.95 2.74 5.72
N GLY A 56 17.70 1.78 5.18
CA GLY A 56 18.62 0.99 5.99
C GLY A 56 17.84 0.15 7.00
N GLU A 57 17.94 0.49 8.28
CA GLU A 57 17.22 -0.18 9.39
C GLU A 57 16.09 0.70 9.98
N GLU A 58 15.95 1.94 9.52
CA GLU A 58 15.01 2.90 10.09
C GLU A 58 13.65 2.83 9.37
N LEU A 59 12.56 2.72 10.13
CA LEU A 59 11.21 2.93 9.63
C LEU A 59 10.91 4.42 9.53
N ILE A 60 10.62 4.87 8.31
CA ILE A 60 10.26 6.24 7.98
C ILE A 60 8.78 6.29 7.58
N VAL A 61 8.10 7.34 8.01
CA VAL A 61 6.75 7.68 7.54
C VAL A 61 6.86 8.87 6.60
N THR A 62 6.24 8.76 5.43
CA THR A 62 6.21 9.81 4.40
C THR A 62 4.80 9.95 3.84
N THR A 63 4.58 10.99 3.06
CA THR A 63 3.28 11.30 2.46
C THR A 63 3.32 11.09 0.96
N ALA A 64 2.28 10.46 0.43
CA ALA A 64 1.97 10.41 -0.98
C ALA A 64 0.91 11.47 -1.29
N GLU A 65 1.28 12.52 -2.02
CA GLU A 65 0.43 13.66 -2.34
C GLU A 65 -0.02 13.59 -3.80
N ARG A 66 -1.18 14.14 -4.16
CA ARG A 66 -1.62 14.21 -5.56
C ARG A 66 -0.54 14.83 -6.47
N PHE A 67 -0.29 14.19 -7.60
CA PHE A 67 0.67 14.65 -8.59
C PHE A 67 -0.03 15.52 -9.63
N ARG A 68 0.25 16.83 -9.64
CA ARG A 68 -0.28 17.79 -10.63
C ARG A 68 -1.82 17.79 -10.71
N ASP A 69 -2.48 17.71 -9.56
CA ASP A 69 -3.95 17.66 -9.43
C ASP A 69 -4.63 16.47 -10.12
N GLU A 70 -3.86 15.48 -10.59
CA GLU A 70 -4.40 14.26 -11.19
C GLU A 70 -4.97 13.34 -10.10
N LYS A 71 -6.29 13.10 -10.14
CA LYS A 71 -7.06 12.36 -9.13
C LYS A 71 -6.46 10.98 -8.76
N TYR A 72 -5.81 10.32 -9.72
CA TYR A 72 -5.31 8.95 -9.55
C TYR A 72 -3.78 8.85 -9.52
N PHE A 73 -3.06 9.96 -9.54
CA PHE A 73 -1.60 9.96 -9.50
C PHE A 73 -1.10 10.59 -8.22
N PHE A 74 -0.13 9.94 -7.61
CA PHE A 74 0.44 10.33 -6.33
C PHE A 74 1.95 10.41 -6.45
N SER A 75 2.55 11.35 -5.74
CA SER A 75 3.97 11.60 -5.70
C SER A 75 4.45 11.43 -4.27
N VAL A 76 5.50 10.64 -4.10
CA VAL A 76 6.24 10.53 -2.85
C VAL A 76 7.63 11.12 -3.05
N GLN A 77 8.00 12.09 -2.21
CA GLN A 77 9.32 12.71 -2.23
C GLN A 77 10.16 12.23 -1.05
N MET A 78 11.28 11.58 -1.34
CA MET A 78 12.26 11.13 -0.35
C MET A 78 13.54 11.95 -0.51
N LYS A 79 13.89 12.77 0.48
CA LYS A 79 14.98 13.78 0.38
C LYS A 79 16.31 13.21 -0.16
N LYS A 80 16.70 11.99 0.24
CA LYS A 80 17.98 11.36 -0.12
C LYS A 80 17.87 10.22 -1.15
N VAL A 81 16.67 9.86 -1.58
CA VAL A 81 16.43 8.70 -2.46
C VAL A 81 15.84 9.14 -3.81
N GLY A 82 15.01 10.18 -3.81
CA GLY A 82 14.43 10.74 -5.03
C GLY A 82 12.91 10.89 -4.94
N ARG A 83 12.30 11.06 -6.11
CA ARG A 83 10.86 11.26 -6.28
C ARG A 83 10.25 10.08 -7.00
N PHE A 84 9.18 9.52 -6.45
CA PHE A 84 8.47 8.38 -7.02
C PHE A 84 7.03 8.75 -7.32
N ILE A 85 6.57 8.40 -8.51
CA ILE A 85 5.18 8.60 -8.93
C ILE A 85 4.49 7.24 -8.90
N PHE A 86 3.35 7.19 -8.24
CA PHE A 86 2.45 6.06 -8.19
C PHE A 86 1.14 6.43 -8.89
N TYR A 87 0.50 5.45 -9.49
CA TYR A 87 -0.87 5.58 -9.97
C TYR A 87 -1.78 4.58 -9.23
N ALA A 88 -2.94 5.06 -8.83
CA ALA A 88 -3.99 4.28 -8.19
C ALA A 88 -4.79 3.54 -9.27
N GLN A 89 -4.38 2.31 -9.56
CA GLN A 89 -4.97 1.46 -10.58
C GLN A 89 -6.37 0.99 -10.15
N ALA A 90 -7.36 1.14 -11.04
CA ALA A 90 -8.66 0.50 -10.88
C ALA A 90 -8.51 -1.02 -10.83
N MET A 91 -9.27 -1.66 -9.94
CA MET A 91 -9.28 -3.12 -9.80
C MET A 91 -10.50 -3.72 -10.51
N PRO A 92 -10.40 -4.95 -11.05
CA PRO A 92 -11.51 -5.60 -11.76
C PRO A 92 -12.71 -5.86 -10.85
N LYS A 93 -12.46 -6.01 -9.55
CA LYS A 93 -13.46 -6.04 -8.48
C LYS A 93 -12.87 -5.45 -7.21
N LYS A 94 -13.74 -5.08 -6.28
CA LYS A 94 -13.35 -4.68 -4.93
C LYS A 94 -13.10 -5.92 -4.10
N TYR A 95 -12.05 -5.90 -3.27
CA TYR A 95 -11.70 -7.02 -2.41
C TYR A 95 -11.90 -6.59 -0.96
N PRO A 96 -12.73 -7.29 -0.17
CA PRO A 96 -12.93 -6.95 1.23
C PRO A 96 -11.65 -7.21 2.02
N TYR A 97 -11.43 -6.43 3.08
CA TYR A 97 -10.49 -6.81 4.12
C TYR A 97 -11.03 -8.03 4.87
N SER A 98 -10.18 -9.02 5.14
CA SER A 98 -10.54 -10.28 5.78
C SER A 98 -9.63 -10.65 6.96
N GLY A 99 -8.83 -9.70 7.44
CA GLY A 99 -8.04 -9.86 8.65
C GLY A 99 -8.82 -9.56 9.92
N GLN A 100 -8.09 -9.27 11.00
CA GLN A 100 -8.58 -9.09 12.36
C GLN A 100 -8.57 -7.63 12.82
N LEU A 101 -7.92 -6.71 12.08
CA LEU A 101 -7.93 -5.29 12.45
C LEU A 101 -9.35 -4.72 12.39
N SER A 102 -9.88 -4.36 13.56
CA SER A 102 -11.25 -3.85 13.73
C SER A 102 -11.51 -2.57 12.92
N SER A 103 -10.50 -1.70 12.81
CA SER A 103 -10.59 -0.44 12.06
C SER A 103 -10.78 -0.60 10.56
N LEU A 104 -10.48 -1.77 10.00
CA LEU A 104 -10.63 -2.07 8.57
C LEU A 104 -11.79 -3.04 8.29
N GLN A 105 -12.53 -3.47 9.31
CA GLN A 105 -13.69 -4.34 9.11
C GLN A 105 -14.77 -3.61 8.31
N GLY A 106 -15.28 -4.28 7.27
CA GLY A 106 -16.22 -3.68 6.32
C GLY A 106 -15.60 -2.73 5.29
N MET A 107 -14.27 -2.55 5.30
CA MET A 107 -13.57 -1.81 4.25
C MET A 107 -13.18 -2.72 3.09
N TYR A 108 -13.05 -2.10 1.92
CA TYR A 108 -12.65 -2.75 0.69
C TYR A 108 -11.40 -2.09 0.12
N ALA A 109 -10.51 -2.90 -0.43
CA ALA A 109 -9.54 -2.39 -1.37
C ALA A 109 -10.29 -1.93 -2.61
N PHE A 110 -10.18 -0.65 -2.95
CA PHE A 110 -10.86 -0.06 -4.11
C PHE A 110 -9.88 0.38 -5.22
N ARG A 111 -8.59 0.54 -4.90
CA ARG A 111 -7.50 0.78 -5.86
C ARG A 111 -6.21 0.07 -5.44
N ARG A 112 -5.40 -0.32 -6.42
CA ARG A 112 -4.03 -0.84 -6.22
C ARG A 112 -3.01 0.22 -6.61
N MET A 113 -2.07 0.52 -5.71
CA MET A 113 -0.99 1.47 -5.98
C MET A 113 0.13 0.80 -6.79
N ARG A 114 0.48 1.42 -7.92
CA ARG A 114 1.51 0.92 -8.86
C ARG A 114 2.52 2.03 -9.13
N SER A 115 3.82 1.72 -9.11
CA SER A 115 4.83 2.68 -9.53
C SER A 115 4.71 2.95 -11.04
N TRP A 116 4.78 4.22 -11.44
CA TRP A 116 4.83 4.64 -12.83
C TRP A 116 6.12 4.19 -13.53
N LYS A 117 7.23 4.11 -12.80
CA LYS A 117 8.54 3.65 -13.29
C LYS A 117 9.08 2.55 -12.37
N PRO A 118 8.58 1.30 -12.48
CA PRO A 118 8.95 0.23 -11.57
C PRO A 118 10.43 -0.10 -11.61
N ALA A 119 11.08 -0.06 -12.79
CA ALA A 119 12.52 -0.31 -12.91
C ALA A 119 13.36 0.77 -12.22
N ALA A 120 13.00 2.05 -12.36
CA ALA A 120 13.73 3.14 -11.71
C ALA A 120 13.54 3.12 -10.19
N LEU A 121 12.34 2.73 -9.73
CA LEU A 121 12.09 2.51 -8.30
C LEU A 121 12.95 1.36 -7.75
N ASP A 122 12.99 0.21 -8.44
CA ASP A 122 13.81 -0.94 -8.02
C ASP A 122 15.30 -0.58 -7.95
N VAL A 123 15.83 0.16 -8.92
CA VAL A 123 17.22 0.66 -8.88
C VAL A 123 17.45 1.55 -7.66
N ALA A 124 16.61 2.57 -7.44
CA ALA A 124 16.76 3.48 -6.31
C ALA A 124 16.62 2.74 -4.95
N CYS A 125 15.73 1.77 -4.87
CA CYS A 125 15.57 0.92 -3.70
C CYS A 125 16.87 0.18 -3.35
N ARG A 126 17.50 -0.44 -4.35
CA ARG A 126 18.75 -1.20 -4.17
C ARG A 126 19.93 -0.29 -3.84
N GLU A 127 20.08 0.83 -4.54
CA GLU A 127 21.20 1.76 -4.36
C GLU A 127 21.20 2.42 -2.98
N HIS A 128 20.02 2.70 -2.42
CA HIS A 128 19.88 3.42 -1.15
C HIS A 128 19.50 2.52 0.03
N GLY A 129 19.36 1.21 -0.16
CA GLY A 129 18.80 0.32 0.87
C GLY A 129 17.42 0.77 1.34
N PHE A 130 16.61 1.28 0.40
CA PHE A 130 15.33 1.90 0.65
C PHE A 130 14.20 1.02 0.15
N TYR A 131 13.15 0.79 0.93
CA TYR A 131 12.01 0.00 0.48
C TYR A 131 10.71 0.57 1.02
N PHE A 132 9.74 0.79 0.14
CA PHE A 132 8.38 1.07 0.57
C PHE A 132 7.82 -0.14 1.32
N VAL A 133 7.20 0.10 2.47
CA VAL A 133 6.52 -0.94 3.27
C VAL A 133 5.08 -0.48 3.46
N GLY A 134 4.11 -1.29 3.07
CA GLY A 134 2.72 -0.89 3.29
C GLY A 134 2.41 -1.35 4.68
N ALA A 135 1.88 -0.43 5.48
CA ALA A 135 1.48 -0.60 6.87
C ALA A 135 1.90 -1.93 7.53
N SER A 136 3.04 -1.94 8.24
CA SER A 136 3.20 -2.85 9.37
C SER A 136 2.05 -2.51 10.33
N PRO A 137 1.10 -3.42 10.62
CA PRO A 137 0.25 -3.21 11.78
C PRO A 137 1.22 -3.18 12.96
N MET A 138 1.50 -1.98 13.48
CA MET A 138 2.28 -1.88 14.69
C MET A 138 1.54 -2.69 15.74
N ASN A 139 2.18 -3.76 16.23
CA ASN A 139 1.85 -4.29 17.54
C ASN A 139 2.10 -3.14 18.52
N THR A 140 1.03 -2.46 18.92
CA THR A 140 0.97 -1.81 20.23
C THR A 140 0.97 -2.88 21.31
#